data_AF-A0A1B0FH99-F1
#
_entry.id   AF-A0A1B0FH99-F1
#
_cell.length_a   1.000
_cell.length_b   1.000
_cell.length_c   1.000
_cell.angle_alpha   90.00
_cell.angle_beta   90.00
_cell.angle_gamma   90.00
#
_symmetry.space_group_name_H-M   'P 1'
#
loop_
_entity.id
_entity.type
_entity.pdbx_description
1 polymer ?
#
loop_
_entity_poly.entity_id
_entity_poly.type
_entity_poly.pdbx_seq_one_letter_code
_entity_poly.pdbx_strand_id
1 'polypeptide(L)'
;VPSQPSNFRATDIGETAVTLQWSRPTHSSENIVHYELYWNDTYANQDHHKRISNTESYTLDGLYPDTLYYIWLAARSQRGEGATTPPIPVRTKQYGKHF
;
A
#
# COMPACT_ATOMS: atom_id res chain seq x y z
N VAL A 1 -8.00 16.87 8.23
CA VAL A 1 -7.20 15.76 7.66
C VAL A 1 -8.02 15.05 6.58
N PRO A 2 -7.39 14.43 5.56
CA PRO A 2 -8.09 13.85 4.41
C PRO A 2 -8.99 12.65 4.78
N SER A 3 -9.96 12.36 3.92
CA SER A 3 -10.60 11.04 3.90
C SER A 3 -9.64 9.96 3.35
N GLN A 4 -10.01 8.69 3.49
CA GLN A 4 -9.20 7.59 2.97
C GLN A 4 -9.13 7.62 1.43
N PRO A 5 -8.03 7.13 0.84
CA PRO A 5 -8.00 6.78 -0.59
C PRO A 5 -9.09 5.76 -0.95
N SER A 6 -9.54 5.79 -2.21
CA SER A 6 -10.53 4.83 -2.73
C SER A 6 -9.92 3.90 -3.76
N ASN A 7 -10.62 2.81 -4.11
CA ASN A 7 -10.21 1.85 -5.13
C ASN A 7 -8.81 1.26 -4.93
N PHE A 8 -8.35 1.15 -3.68
CA PHE A 8 -7.04 0.61 -3.34
C PHE A 8 -6.97 -0.89 -3.66
N ARG A 9 -6.05 -1.27 -4.54
CA ARG A 9 -5.90 -2.63 -5.06
C ARG A 9 -4.47 -2.91 -5.49
N ALA A 10 -4.09 -4.18 -5.52
CA ALA A 10 -2.91 -4.64 -6.26
C ALA A 10 -3.27 -4.80 -7.75
N THR A 11 -2.39 -4.34 -8.64
CA THR A 11 -2.55 -4.45 -10.09
C THR A 11 -1.53 -5.38 -10.74
N ASP A 12 -0.38 -5.60 -10.09
CA ASP A 12 0.60 -6.60 -10.49
C ASP A 12 1.26 -7.21 -9.25
N ILE A 13 1.55 -8.50 -9.30
CA ILE A 13 2.07 -9.28 -8.18
C ILE A 13 3.22 -10.14 -8.71
N GLY A 14 4.43 -9.82 -8.29
CA GLY A 14 5.65 -10.59 -8.52
C GLY A 14 6.01 -11.49 -7.34
N GLU A 15 7.21 -12.10 -7.40
CA GLU A 15 7.72 -12.90 -6.28
C GLU A 15 8.14 -12.03 -5.09
N THR A 16 8.71 -10.86 -5.35
CA THR A 16 9.28 -9.99 -4.30
C THR A 16 8.80 -8.54 -4.39
N ALA A 17 7.80 -8.28 -5.23
CA ALA A 17 7.24 -6.95 -5.41
C ALA A 17 5.74 -7.00 -5.74
N VAL A 18 5.01 -5.95 -5.36
CA VAL A 18 3.59 -5.76 -5.66
C VAL A 18 3.38 -4.33 -6.14
N THR A 19 2.72 -4.17 -7.28
CA THR A 19 2.27 -2.85 -7.75
C THR A 19 0.87 -2.57 -7.24
N LEU A 20 0.71 -1.43 -6.57
CA LEU A 20 -0.52 -0.95 -5.94
C LEU A 20 -1.07 0.23 -6.73
N GLN A 21 -2.39 0.34 -6.81
CA GLN A 21 -3.09 1.47 -7.41
C GLN A 21 -4.28 1.90 -6.55
N TRP A 22 -4.53 3.22 -6.50
CA TRP A 22 -5.67 3.82 -5.79
C TRP A 22 -6.21 5.03 -6.55
N SER A 23 -7.25 5.65 -5.99
CA SER A 23 -7.76 6.94 -6.40
C SER A 23 -7.66 7.91 -5.23
N ARG A 24 -7.47 9.20 -5.55
CA ARG A 24 -7.44 10.25 -4.53
C ARG A 24 -8.73 10.24 -3.69
N PRO A 25 -8.66 10.53 -2.39
CA PRO A 25 -9.83 10.81 -1.55
C PRO A 25 -10.78 11.80 -2.22
N THR A 26 -12.03 11.39 -2.46
CA THR A 26 -13.08 12.19 -3.12
C THR A 26 -13.48 13.42 -2.33
N HIS A 27 -13.34 13.37 -1.00
CA HIS A 27 -13.60 14.47 -0.09
C HIS A 27 -12.30 14.90 0.58
N SER A 28 -11.63 15.87 -0.04
CA SER A 28 -10.56 16.61 0.61
C SER A 28 -10.76 18.10 0.37
N SER A 29 -11.10 18.84 1.42
CA SER A 29 -10.98 20.31 1.42
C SER A 29 -9.51 20.77 1.50
N GLU A 30 -8.58 19.82 1.53
CA GLU A 30 -7.16 20.01 1.84
C GLU A 30 -6.29 19.36 0.76
N ASN A 31 -5.20 20.02 0.38
CA ASN A 31 -4.24 19.47 -0.56
C ASN A 31 -3.48 18.28 0.05
N ILE A 32 -3.50 17.14 -0.64
CA ILE A 32 -2.69 15.97 -0.30
C ILE A 32 -1.23 16.29 -0.60
N VAL A 33 -0.35 16.09 0.39
CA VAL A 33 1.09 16.31 0.25
C VAL A 33 1.82 15.02 -0.10
N HIS A 34 1.39 13.87 0.45
CA HIS A 34 1.97 12.55 0.23
C HIS A 34 1.03 11.45 0.76
N TYR A 35 1.40 10.19 0.57
CA TYR A 35 0.70 9.05 1.19
C TYR A 35 1.59 8.31 2.18
N GLU A 36 0.95 7.70 3.17
CA GLU A 36 1.57 6.81 4.14
C GLU A 36 1.13 5.38 3.82
N LEU A 37 2.07 4.53 3.39
CA LEU A 37 1.86 3.14 3.03
C LEU A 37 2.32 2.24 4.16
N TYR A 38 1.50 1.24 4.48
CA TYR A 38 1.76 0.30 5.55
C TYR A 38 1.57 -1.13 5.07
N TRP A 39 2.35 -2.04 5.64
CA TRP A 39 2.18 -3.46 5.40
C TRP A 39 2.70 -4.28 6.57
N ASN A 40 2.13 -5.46 6.75
CA ASN A 40 2.70 -6.52 7.58
C ASN A 40 2.53 -7.85 6.87
N ASP A 41 3.33 -8.84 7.27
CA ASP A 41 3.13 -10.23 6.87
C ASP A 41 2.62 -11.09 8.02
N THR A 42 2.05 -12.24 7.67
CA THR A 42 1.48 -13.18 8.62
C THR A 42 2.50 -13.90 9.51
N TYR A 43 3.81 -13.72 9.28
CA TYR A 43 4.86 -14.50 9.93
C TYR A 43 5.67 -13.69 10.95
N ALA A 44 6.00 -12.45 10.63
CA ALA A 44 6.89 -11.58 11.40
C ALA A 44 6.16 -10.76 12.47
N ASN A 45 4.83 -10.63 12.40
CA ASN A 45 4.03 -9.75 13.27
C ASN A 45 4.61 -8.32 13.38
N GLN A 46 5.30 -7.86 12.33
CA GLN A 46 5.92 -6.55 12.27
C GLN A 46 5.14 -5.64 11.34
N ASP A 47 4.73 -4.48 11.86
CA ASP A 47 4.18 -3.41 11.04
C ASP A 47 5.31 -2.60 10.40
N HIS A 48 5.29 -2.54 9.09
CA HIS A 48 6.18 -1.71 8.29
C HIS A 48 5.44 -0.47 7.77
N HIS A 49 6.19 0.59 7.55
CA HIS A 49 5.67 1.88 7.10
C HIS A 49 6.63 2.57 6.13
N LYS A 50 6.06 3.25 5.13
CA LYS A 50 6.81 4.07 4.18
C LYS A 50 6.01 5.29 3.74
N ARG A 51 6.64 6.45 3.76
CA ARG A 51 6.14 7.65 3.09
C ARG A 51 6.41 7.55 1.60
N ILE A 52 5.38 7.75 0.78
CA ILE A 52 5.47 7.73 -0.69
C ILE A 52 4.92 9.03 -1.28
N SER A 53 5.37 9.39 -2.48
CA SER A 53 4.98 10.62 -3.18
C SER A 53 3.47 10.72 -3.40
N ASN A 54 2.97 11.93 -3.68
CA ASN A 54 1.58 12.17 -4.07
C ASN A 54 1.30 11.66 -5.49
N THR A 55 1.20 10.33 -5.61
CA THR A 55 0.83 9.58 -6.82
C THR A 55 -0.41 8.74 -6.55
N GLU A 56 -0.90 8.06 -7.57
CA GLU A 56 -2.03 7.11 -7.49
C GLU A 56 -1.58 5.65 -7.72
N SER A 57 -0.27 5.43 -7.77
CA SER A 57 0.36 4.12 -7.95
C SER A 57 1.72 4.06 -7.27
N TYR A 58 2.09 2.88 -6.78
CA TYR A 58 3.39 2.60 -6.17
C TYR A 58 3.74 1.11 -6.24
N THR A 59 4.99 0.78 -6.52
CA THR A 59 5.52 -0.59 -6.43
C THR A 59 6.22 -0.79 -5.10
N LEU A 60 5.64 -1.64 -4.25
CA LEU A 60 6.24 -2.09 -3.00
C LEU A 60 7.17 -3.26 -3.31
N ASP A 61 8.45 -3.09 -3.05
CA ASP A 61 9.52 -4.06 -3.27
C ASP A 61 10.07 -4.62 -1.95
N GLY A 62 11.02 -5.55 -2.04
CA GLY A 62 11.67 -6.14 -0.87
C GLY A 62 10.79 -7.12 -0.09
N LEU A 63 9.74 -7.65 -0.72
CA LEU A 63 8.85 -8.63 -0.13
C LEU A 63 9.45 -10.04 -0.22
N TYR A 64 9.05 -10.90 0.70
CA TYR A 64 9.36 -12.32 0.64
C TYR A 64 8.41 -13.04 -0.33
N PRO A 65 8.89 -14.04 -1.08
CA PRO A 65 8.06 -14.86 -1.96
C PRO A 65 7.10 -15.75 -1.17
N ASP A 66 6.01 -16.18 -1.82
CA ASP A 66 4.93 -17.01 -1.25
C ASP A 66 4.47 -16.57 0.15
N THR A 67 4.38 -15.25 0.35
CA THR A 67 4.07 -14.65 1.64
C THR A 67 2.81 -13.83 1.53
N LEU A 68 1.89 -14.01 2.50
CA LEU A 68 0.67 -13.23 2.60
C LEU A 68 0.96 -11.93 3.35
N TYR A 69 0.76 -10.81 2.66
CA TYR A 69 0.82 -9.46 3.19
C TYR A 69 -0.58 -8.88 3.36
N TYR A 70 -0.76 -8.08 4.41
CA TYR A 70 -1.86 -7.13 4.52
C TYR A 70 -1.32 -5.74 4.30
N ILE A 71 -1.86 -5.03 3.31
CA ILE A 71 -1.36 -3.72 2.89
C ILE A 71 -2.48 -2.70 3.05
N TRP A 72 -2.19 -1.51 3.59
CA TRP A 72 -3.15 -0.41 3.69
C TRP A 72 -2.48 0.96 3.48
N LEU A 73 -3.29 1.97 3.17
CA LEU A 73 -2.82 3.28 2.73
C LEU A 73 -3.60 4.40 3.41
N ALA A 74 -2.93 5.50 3.75
CA ALA A 74 -3.57 6.76 4.17
C ALA A 74 -3.05 7.94 3.34
N ALA A 75 -3.92 8.93 3.11
CA ALA A 75 -3.51 10.20 2.53
C ALA A 75 -3.08 11.17 3.64
N ARG A 76 -2.02 11.95 3.41
CA ARG A 76 -1.57 12.99 4.35
C ARG A 76 -1.70 14.39 3.75
N SER A 77 -2.15 15.32 4.59
CA SER A 77 -2.21 16.76 4.32
C SER A 77 -1.21 17.51 5.21
N GLN A 78 -1.07 18.83 5.01
CA GLN A 78 -0.32 19.67 5.95
C GLN A 78 -0.87 19.64 7.38
N ARG A 79 -2.16 19.34 7.58
CA ARG A 79 -2.77 19.25 8.92
C ARG A 79 -2.57 17.90 9.60
N GLY A 80 -2.14 16.88 8.86
CA GLY A 80 -1.95 15.54 9.37
C GLY A 80 -2.44 14.43 8.45
N GLU A 81 -2.29 13.22 8.96
CA GLU A 81 -2.67 11.96 8.31
C GLU A 81 -4.18 11.73 8.43
N GLY A 82 -4.80 11.28 7.34
CA GLY A 82 -6.22 10.96 7.26
C GLY A 82 -6.55 9.54 7.70
N ALA A 83 -7.78 9.12 7.45
CA ALA A 83 -8.19 7.73 7.67
C ALA A 83 -7.44 6.77 6.73
N THR A 84 -7.14 5.56 7.21
CA THR A 84 -6.57 4.49 6.40
C THR A 84 -7.65 3.79 5.56
N THR A 85 -7.23 3.18 4.46
CA THR A 85 -8.05 2.16 3.79
C THR A 85 -8.20 0.92 4.67
N PRO A 86 -9.23 0.09 4.46
CA PRO A 86 -9.19 -1.29 4.90
C PRO A 86 -7.93 -1.99 4.35
N PRO A 87 -7.29 -2.88 5.12
CA PRO A 87 -6.19 -3.68 4.59
C PRO A 87 -6.66 -4.60 3.47
N ILE A 88 -5.86 -4.71 2.41
CA ILE A 88 -6.05 -5.70 1.35
C ILE A 88 -5.08 -6.87 1.54
N PRO A 89 -5.55 -8.13 1.41
CA PRO A 89 -4.67 -9.29 1.41
C PRO A 89 -4.01 -9.44 0.03
N VAL A 90 -2.68 -9.57 0.01
CA VAL A 90 -1.91 -9.83 -1.21
C VAL A 90 -0.89 -10.91 -0.94
N ARG A 91 -0.94 -12.01 -1.70
CA ARG A 91 0.08 -13.07 -1.64
C ARG A 91 1.05 -12.93 -2.79
N THR A 92 2.34 -12.78 -2.48
CA THR A 92 3.42 -12.77 -3.48
C THR A 92 3.54 -14.13 -4.17
N LYS A 93 4.05 -14.14 -5.40
CA LYS A 93 4.28 -15.39 -6.13
C LYS A 93 5.40 -16.20 -5.47
N GLN A 94 5.34 -17.51 -5.64
CA GLN A 94 6.48 -18.38 -5.35
C GLN A 94 7.60 -18.11 -6.37
N TYR A 95 8.87 -18.29 -5.99
CA TYR A 95 9.97 -18.32 -6.96
C TYR A 95 9.63 -19.27 -8.11
N GLY A 96 9.72 -18.75 -9.34
CA GLY A 96 9.64 -19.57 -10.53
C GLY A 96 10.66 -20.70 -10.45
N LYS A 97 10.20 -21.95 -10.50
CA LYS A 97 11.11 -23.08 -10.74
C LYS A 97 11.54 -22.98 -12.20
N HIS A 98 12.74 -22.45 -12.44
CA HIS A 98 13.41 -22.66 -13.71
C HIS A 98 13.80 -24.14 -13.76
N PHE A 99 13.03 -24.93 -14.51
CA PHE A 99 13.42 -26.28 -14.93
C PHE A 99 14.16 -26.20 -16.27
#